data_AF-A0A2T9X2I2-F1
#
_entry.id   AF-A0A2T9X2I2-F1
#
_cell.length_a   1.000
_cell.length_b   1.000
_cell.length_c   1.000
_cell.angle_alpha   90.00
_cell.angle_beta   90.00
_cell.angle_gamma   90.00
#
_symmetry.space_group_name_H-M   'P 1'
#
loop_
_entity.id
_entity.type
_entity.pdbx_description
1 polymer ?
#
loop_
_entity_poly.entity_id
_entity_poly.type
_entity_poly.pdbx_seq_one_letter_code
_entity_poly.pdbx_strand_id
1 'polypeptide(L)'
;MNEIIIETIIQVLGVTLLSPLYAGILDKLKANVSTRRGQSIFQPYYDIFKLLKKESVVSINASAVFIYSPYVVFSIYVLISFVIPVVYPQPIIFTPTVDFLGGALLFSLAAFLKIISAMDSGSNFVALGTSRAISFNFLGEATLITVFFAVALITGTNNPYVELKFAENPVYYLALDHVFASVAFFMLWLFETGKLPVESSGLAEMGMIDDALTYEYSGKLLALLKWGSYMKQYLLGSVLLNVFILPWGLQTGILGAIEDLGIMFLKWLFLIFIAVVIDTSLAKLRLYKVQDFLAVAFVISILSLIFSVIEYD
;
A
#
# COMPACT_ATOMS: atom_id res chain seq x y z
N MET A 1 9.84 -25.09 -13.89
CA MET A 1 8.53 -24.53 -14.29
C MET A 1 7.47 -24.79 -13.21
N ASN A 2 7.27 -26.02 -12.74
CA ASN A 2 6.31 -26.30 -11.67
C ASN A 2 6.61 -25.56 -10.35
N GLU A 3 7.88 -25.42 -9.97
CA GLU A 3 8.27 -24.74 -8.73
C GLU A 3 7.93 -23.25 -8.74
N ILE A 4 8.28 -22.55 -9.81
CA ILE A 4 7.96 -21.12 -9.99
C ILE A 4 6.44 -20.88 -10.00
N ILE A 5 5.66 -21.81 -10.56
CA ILE A 5 4.18 -21.75 -10.49
C ILE A 5 3.71 -21.81 -9.05
N ILE A 6 4.26 -22.73 -8.25
CA ILE A 6 3.90 -22.87 -6.84
C ILE A 6 4.28 -21.62 -6.04
N GLU A 7 5.50 -21.09 -6.23
CA GLU A 7 5.97 -19.85 -5.60
C GLU A 7 5.08 -18.65 -5.94
N THR A 8 4.69 -18.53 -7.22
CA THR A 8 3.77 -17.49 -7.70
C THR A 8 2.41 -17.60 -7.01
N ILE A 9 1.85 -18.81 -6.93
CA ILE A 9 0.56 -19.06 -6.27
C ILE A 9 0.65 -18.70 -4.79
N ILE A 10 1.72 -19.10 -4.10
CA ILE A 10 1.94 -18.78 -2.69
C ILE A 10 2.00 -17.27 -2.47
N GLN A 11 2.73 -16.53 -3.30
CA GLN A 11 2.84 -15.08 -3.18
C GLN A 11 1.51 -14.37 -3.39
N VAL A 12 0.80 -14.69 -4.48
CA VAL A 12 -0.47 -14.05 -4.83
C VAL A 12 -1.57 -14.38 -3.83
N LEU A 13 -1.67 -15.65 -3.41
CA LEU A 13 -2.60 -16.05 -2.36
C LEU A 13 -2.20 -15.44 -1.01
N GLY A 14 -0.90 -15.36 -0.70
CA GLY A 14 -0.39 -14.71 0.50
C GLY A 14 -0.83 -13.25 0.57
N VAL A 15 -0.66 -12.48 -0.51
CA VAL A 15 -1.15 -11.09 -0.58
C VAL A 15 -2.66 -11.00 -0.40
N THR A 16 -3.40 -11.81 -1.16
CA THR A 16 -4.86 -11.73 -1.22
C THR A 16 -5.50 -12.19 0.09
N LEU A 17 -4.96 -13.24 0.71
CA LEU A 17 -5.49 -13.80 1.95
C LEU A 17 -4.93 -13.12 3.18
N LEU A 18 -3.66 -12.75 3.27
CA LEU A 18 -3.11 -12.17 4.51
C LEU A 18 -3.45 -10.69 4.67
N SER A 19 -3.69 -9.96 3.57
CA SER A 19 -3.96 -8.51 3.63
C SER A 19 -5.11 -8.12 4.59
N PRO A 20 -6.29 -8.78 4.62
CA PRO A 20 -7.34 -8.45 5.58
C PRO A 20 -6.99 -8.85 7.02
N LEU A 21 -6.14 -9.87 7.23
CA LEU A 21 -5.69 -10.29 8.56
C LEU A 21 -4.91 -9.16 9.24
N TYR A 22 -3.96 -8.56 8.52
CA TYR A 22 -3.12 -7.48 9.07
C TYR A 22 -3.93 -6.24 9.41
N ALA A 23 -4.93 -5.89 8.60
CA ALA A 23 -5.88 -4.82 8.94
C ALA A 23 -6.64 -5.15 10.23
N GLY A 24 -7.11 -6.39 10.39
CA GLY A 24 -7.81 -6.84 11.59
C GLY A 24 -6.94 -6.87 12.86
N ILE A 25 -5.67 -7.28 12.73
CA ILE A 25 -4.69 -7.23 13.83
C ILE A 25 -4.43 -5.77 14.23
N LEU A 26 -4.23 -4.87 13.26
CA LEU A 26 -4.04 -3.44 13.50
C LEU A 26 -5.21 -2.86 14.32
N ASP A 27 -6.45 -3.08 13.88
CA ASP A 27 -7.65 -2.58 14.56
C ASP A 27 -7.81 -3.17 15.97
N LYS A 28 -7.51 -4.46 16.13
CA LYS A 28 -7.53 -5.12 17.45
C LYS A 28 -6.54 -4.47 18.40
N LEU A 29 -5.31 -4.26 17.96
CA LEU A 29 -4.24 -3.70 18.78
C LEU A 29 -4.52 -2.24 19.13
N LYS A 30 -5.01 -1.42 18.18
CA LYS A 30 -5.49 -0.05 18.45
C LYS A 30 -6.56 0.00 19.53
N ALA A 31 -7.54 -0.89 19.45
CA ALA A 31 -8.59 -0.96 20.47
C ALA A 31 -8.03 -1.35 21.84
N ASN A 32 -7.13 -2.34 21.90
CA ASN A 32 -6.51 -2.77 23.14
C ASN A 32 -5.67 -1.65 23.80
N VAL A 33 -4.86 -0.92 23.02
CA VAL A 33 -4.06 0.22 23.53
C VAL A 33 -4.96 1.34 24.05
N SER A 34 -6.10 1.58 23.38
CA SER A 34 -7.12 2.53 23.87
C SER A 34 -8.04 1.97 24.96
N THR A 35 -7.66 0.85 25.60
CA THR A 35 -8.41 0.20 26.69
C THR A 35 -9.86 -0.15 26.33
N ARG A 36 -10.12 -0.39 25.05
CA ARG A 36 -11.43 -0.83 24.52
C ARG A 36 -11.35 -2.28 24.08
N ARG A 37 -12.47 -3.00 24.20
CA ARG A 37 -12.57 -4.36 23.65
C ARG A 37 -12.73 -4.27 22.13
N GLY A 38 -11.64 -4.48 21.40
CA GLY A 38 -11.65 -4.49 19.94
C GLY A 38 -12.40 -5.67 19.33
N GLN A 39 -12.77 -5.54 18.06
CA GLN A 39 -13.34 -6.61 17.22
C GLN A 39 -12.41 -7.81 17.05
N SER A 40 -12.88 -8.91 16.47
CA SER A 40 -12.02 -10.07 16.17
C SER A 40 -10.97 -9.70 15.11
N ILE A 41 -9.78 -10.32 15.14
CA ILE A 41 -8.78 -10.16 14.07
C ILE A 41 -9.30 -10.63 12.70
N PHE A 42 -10.30 -11.53 12.70
CA PHE A 42 -10.92 -12.02 11.48
C PHE A 42 -12.11 -11.17 11.00
N GLN A 43 -12.41 -10.05 11.68
CA GLN A 43 -13.53 -9.19 11.33
C GLN A 43 -13.50 -8.70 9.87
N PRO A 44 -12.36 -8.27 9.30
CA PRO A 44 -12.31 -7.85 7.90
C PRO A 44 -12.78 -8.93 6.92
N TYR A 45 -12.49 -10.20 7.18
CA TYR A 45 -13.00 -11.30 6.35
C TYR A 45 -14.52 -11.44 6.47
N TYR A 46 -15.05 -11.42 7.70
CA TYR A 46 -16.51 -11.51 7.90
C TYR A 46 -17.24 -10.37 7.19
N ASP A 47 -16.67 -9.16 7.21
CA ASP A 47 -17.24 -8.00 6.53
C ASP A 47 -17.17 -8.14 5.00
N ILE A 48 -16.05 -8.59 4.44
CA ILE A 48 -15.93 -8.88 3.00
C ILE A 48 -16.95 -9.95 2.58
N PHE A 49 -17.01 -11.09 3.28
CA PHE A 49 -17.95 -12.17 2.97
C PHE A 49 -19.41 -11.72 3.10
N LYS A 50 -19.72 -10.89 4.09
CA LYS A 50 -21.04 -10.29 4.26
C LYS A 50 -21.39 -9.39 3.08
N LEU A 51 -20.48 -8.51 2.66
CA LEU A 51 -20.68 -7.59 1.55
C LEU A 51 -20.82 -8.33 0.21
N LEU A 52 -20.05 -9.40 -0.02
CA LEU A 52 -20.16 -10.23 -1.22
C LEU A 52 -21.53 -10.93 -1.37
N LYS A 53 -22.22 -11.17 -0.26
CA LYS A 53 -23.57 -11.75 -0.22
C LYS A 53 -24.68 -10.72 -0.35
N LYS A 54 -24.38 -9.43 -0.21
CA LYS A 54 -25.35 -8.35 -0.34
C LYS A 54 -25.57 -7.97 -1.79
N GLU A 55 -26.77 -7.48 -2.07
CA GLU A 55 -27.09 -6.81 -3.33
C GLU A 55 -26.31 -5.49 -3.43
N SER A 56 -25.85 -5.18 -4.65
CA SER A 56 -25.21 -3.91 -4.96
C SER A 56 -26.26 -2.94 -5.48
N VAL A 57 -26.52 -1.87 -4.74
CA VAL A 57 -27.31 -0.72 -5.17
C VAL A 57 -26.38 0.27 -5.86
N VAL A 58 -26.79 0.75 -7.03
CA VAL A 58 -26.04 1.68 -7.87
C VAL A 58 -26.83 2.98 -8.00
N SER A 59 -26.14 4.13 -7.97
CA SER A 59 -26.75 5.45 -8.16
C SER A 59 -27.42 5.54 -9.54
N ILE A 60 -28.54 6.26 -9.63
CA ILE A 60 -29.30 6.37 -10.89
C ILE A 60 -28.53 7.08 -12.01
N ASN A 61 -27.57 7.92 -11.63
CA ASN A 61 -26.72 8.68 -12.56
C ASN A 61 -25.39 7.98 -12.86
N ALA A 62 -25.11 6.84 -12.21
CA ALA A 62 -23.83 6.16 -12.37
C ALA A 62 -23.75 5.42 -13.70
N SER A 63 -22.62 5.56 -14.38
CA SER A 63 -22.34 4.90 -15.65
C SER A 63 -21.75 3.50 -15.44
N ALA A 64 -21.39 2.86 -16.55
CA ALA A 64 -20.65 1.60 -16.53
C ALA A 64 -19.29 1.73 -15.81
N VAL A 65 -18.69 2.92 -15.77
CA VAL A 65 -17.41 3.16 -15.10
C VAL A 65 -17.54 2.89 -13.60
N PHE A 66 -18.60 3.38 -12.95
CA PHE A 66 -18.87 3.08 -11.53
C PHE A 66 -18.93 1.57 -11.26
N ILE A 67 -19.57 0.79 -12.14
CA ILE A 67 -19.81 -0.64 -11.95
C ILE A 67 -18.54 -1.48 -12.19
N TYR A 68 -17.80 -1.20 -13.27
CA TYR A 68 -16.65 -2.02 -13.65
C TYR A 68 -15.35 -1.65 -12.94
N SER A 69 -15.17 -0.39 -12.53
CA SER A 69 -13.92 0.07 -11.92
C SER A 69 -13.50 -0.73 -10.67
N PRO A 70 -14.37 -1.10 -9.72
CA PRO A 70 -13.99 -1.95 -8.59
C PRO A 70 -13.35 -3.29 -8.98
N TYR A 71 -13.83 -3.92 -10.06
CA TYR A 71 -13.24 -5.17 -10.56
C TYR A 71 -11.86 -4.94 -11.16
N VAL A 72 -11.70 -3.86 -11.93
CA VAL A 72 -10.42 -3.49 -12.56
C VAL A 72 -9.39 -3.12 -11.49
N VAL A 73 -9.77 -2.26 -10.53
CA VAL A 73 -8.90 -1.85 -9.41
C VAL A 73 -8.45 -3.05 -8.59
N PHE A 74 -9.37 -3.96 -8.24
CA PHE A 74 -9.01 -5.20 -7.54
C PHE A 74 -8.03 -6.05 -8.36
N SER A 75 -8.29 -6.19 -9.66
CA SER A 75 -7.42 -6.94 -10.57
C SER A 75 -6.04 -6.32 -10.70
N ILE A 76 -5.92 -4.98 -10.69
CA ILE A 76 -4.63 -4.29 -10.69
C ILE A 76 -3.82 -4.62 -9.44
N TYR A 77 -4.42 -4.61 -8.25
CA TYR A 77 -3.70 -5.01 -7.03
C TYR A 77 -3.28 -6.47 -7.04
N VAL A 78 -4.10 -7.36 -7.61
CA VAL A 78 -3.70 -8.74 -7.87
C VAL A 78 -2.51 -8.78 -8.83
N LEU A 79 -2.53 -8.03 -9.94
CA LEU A 79 -1.41 -7.97 -10.89
C LEU A 79 -0.11 -7.45 -10.26
N ILE A 80 -0.19 -6.43 -9.40
CA ILE A 80 1.00 -5.92 -8.69
C ILE A 80 1.64 -7.01 -7.82
N SER A 81 0.86 -7.94 -7.26
CA SER A 81 1.40 -9.07 -6.49
C SER A 81 2.23 -10.06 -7.32
N PHE A 82 2.10 -10.07 -8.65
CA PHE A 82 2.98 -10.86 -9.54
C PHE A 82 4.31 -10.16 -9.85
N VAL A 83 4.36 -8.84 -9.63
CA VAL A 83 5.49 -7.99 -10.06
C VAL A 83 6.45 -7.71 -8.91
N ILE A 84 5.92 -7.42 -7.72
CA ILE A 84 6.71 -6.90 -6.61
C ILE A 84 7.09 -8.03 -5.61
N PRO A 85 8.32 -8.03 -5.03
CA PRO A 85 8.75 -8.96 -4.00
C PRO A 85 8.02 -8.69 -2.68
N VAL A 86 6.86 -9.31 -2.53
CA VAL A 86 6.02 -9.13 -1.35
C VAL A 86 6.27 -10.23 -0.33
N VAL A 87 6.25 -11.48 -0.78
CA VAL A 87 6.46 -12.65 0.09
C VAL A 87 7.78 -13.33 -0.25
N TYR A 88 8.05 -13.57 -1.53
CA TYR A 88 9.19 -14.36 -1.97
C TYR A 88 10.32 -13.45 -2.50
N PRO A 89 11.61 -13.73 -2.19
CA PRO A 89 12.73 -12.84 -2.55
C PRO A 89 13.31 -13.08 -3.95
N GLN A 90 12.77 -14.00 -4.74
CA GLN A 90 13.25 -14.28 -6.10
C GLN A 90 12.17 -14.03 -7.16
N PRO A 91 12.58 -13.71 -8.40
CA PRO A 91 11.65 -13.52 -9.51
C PRO A 91 10.70 -14.70 -9.71
N ILE A 92 9.41 -14.39 -9.68
CA ILE A 92 8.32 -15.33 -9.98
C ILE A 92 7.86 -15.18 -11.44
N ILE A 93 6.81 -15.90 -11.82
CA ILE A 93 6.25 -15.82 -13.18
C ILE A 93 5.78 -14.37 -13.44
N PHE A 94 6.20 -13.82 -14.59
CA PHE A 94 5.96 -12.44 -15.03
C PHE A 94 6.78 -11.33 -14.34
N THR A 95 7.62 -11.66 -13.37
CA THR A 95 8.52 -10.67 -12.77
C THR A 95 9.38 -9.90 -13.79
N PRO A 96 9.98 -10.53 -14.83
CA PRO A 96 10.83 -9.79 -15.78
C PRO A 96 10.09 -8.75 -16.63
N THR A 97 8.76 -8.71 -16.58
CA THR A 97 7.93 -7.89 -17.45
C THR A 97 7.72 -6.47 -16.92
N VAL A 98 7.84 -6.25 -15.60
CA VAL A 98 7.49 -4.98 -14.96
C VAL A 98 8.50 -4.65 -13.86
N ASP A 99 8.91 -3.39 -13.79
CA ASP A 99 9.86 -2.84 -12.83
C ASP A 99 9.16 -2.03 -11.72
N PHE A 100 9.90 -1.43 -10.78
CA PHE A 100 9.29 -0.60 -9.73
C PHE A 100 8.50 0.59 -10.30
N LEU A 101 8.95 1.18 -11.41
CA LEU A 101 8.24 2.28 -12.06
C LEU A 101 6.90 1.80 -12.63
N GLY A 102 6.88 0.66 -13.32
CA GLY A 102 5.66 0.02 -13.79
C GLY A 102 4.71 -0.34 -12.64
N GLY A 103 5.25 -0.82 -11.52
CA GLY A 103 4.49 -1.03 -10.28
C GLY A 103 3.86 0.26 -9.74
N ALA A 104 4.63 1.36 -9.69
CA ALA A 104 4.13 2.67 -9.30
C ALA A 104 3.03 3.17 -10.23
N LEU A 105 3.20 3.03 -11.55
CA LEU A 105 2.18 3.39 -12.55
C LEU A 105 0.89 2.55 -12.40
N LEU A 106 1.00 1.27 -12.02
CA LEU A 106 -0.17 0.45 -11.71
C LEU A 106 -0.90 0.94 -10.45
N PHE A 107 -0.17 1.37 -9.41
CA PHE A 107 -0.78 2.02 -8.24
C PHE A 107 -1.49 3.32 -8.62
N SER A 108 -0.85 4.19 -9.42
CA SER A 108 -1.45 5.42 -9.93
C SER A 108 -2.69 5.13 -10.79
N LEU A 109 -2.65 4.10 -11.64
CA LEU A 109 -3.81 3.69 -12.44
C LEU A 109 -4.98 3.23 -11.56
N ALA A 110 -4.71 2.44 -10.52
CA ALA A 110 -5.75 2.02 -9.57
C ALA A 110 -6.35 3.22 -8.82
N ALA A 111 -5.52 4.19 -8.40
CA ALA A 111 -5.98 5.41 -7.75
C ALA A 111 -6.82 6.29 -8.68
N PHE A 112 -6.37 6.47 -9.93
CA PHE A 112 -7.08 7.20 -10.98
C PHE A 112 -8.45 6.59 -11.28
N LEU A 113 -8.53 5.26 -11.42
CA LEU A 113 -9.80 4.56 -11.64
C LEU A 113 -10.74 4.71 -10.44
N LYS A 114 -10.27 4.60 -9.20
CA LYS A 114 -11.08 4.87 -8.00
C LYS A 114 -11.63 6.30 -8.00
N ILE A 115 -10.82 7.27 -8.39
CA ILE A 115 -11.20 8.69 -8.42
C ILE A 115 -12.31 8.95 -9.45
N ILE A 116 -12.13 8.48 -10.69
CA ILE A 116 -13.15 8.67 -11.74
C ILE A 116 -14.43 7.94 -11.38
N SER A 117 -14.32 6.69 -10.91
CA SER A 117 -15.48 5.90 -10.56
C SER A 117 -16.25 6.50 -9.38
N ALA A 118 -15.56 7.10 -8.41
CA ALA A 118 -16.21 7.84 -7.32
C ALA A 118 -16.95 9.07 -7.83
N MET A 119 -16.36 9.87 -8.74
CA MET A 119 -17.02 11.05 -9.32
C MET A 119 -18.26 10.70 -10.13
N ASP A 120 -18.26 9.55 -10.79
CA ASP A 120 -19.38 9.03 -11.59
C ASP A 120 -20.64 8.76 -10.75
N SER A 121 -20.54 8.70 -9.42
CA SER A 121 -21.70 8.56 -8.52
C SER A 121 -22.67 9.75 -8.55
N GLY A 122 -22.19 10.94 -8.94
CA GLY A 122 -22.95 12.19 -8.96
C GLY A 122 -23.19 12.83 -7.57
N SER A 123 -22.51 12.35 -6.52
CA SER A 123 -22.68 12.83 -5.16
C SER A 123 -21.75 14.02 -4.83
N ASN A 124 -22.31 15.12 -4.31
CA ASN A 124 -21.55 16.31 -3.94
C ASN A 124 -20.51 16.04 -2.84
N PHE A 125 -20.82 15.15 -1.89
CA PHE A 125 -19.89 14.78 -0.82
C PHE A 125 -18.69 14.01 -1.36
N VAL A 126 -18.94 13.09 -2.29
CA VAL A 126 -17.86 12.35 -2.97
C VAL A 126 -17.03 13.30 -3.81
N ALA A 127 -17.64 14.24 -4.55
CA ALA A 127 -16.90 15.24 -5.33
C ALA A 127 -15.94 16.08 -4.46
N LEU A 128 -16.36 16.49 -3.25
CA LEU A 128 -15.50 17.18 -2.29
C LEU A 128 -14.34 16.30 -1.80
N GLY A 129 -14.60 15.03 -1.51
CA GLY A 129 -13.56 14.07 -1.11
C GLY A 129 -12.55 13.81 -2.23
N THR A 130 -13.04 13.59 -3.45
CA THR A 130 -12.21 13.38 -4.63
C THR A 130 -11.34 14.59 -4.96
N SER A 131 -11.87 15.81 -4.83
CA SER A 131 -11.08 17.03 -5.01
C SER A 131 -9.86 17.08 -4.06
N ARG A 132 -10.02 16.64 -2.81
CA ARG A 132 -8.93 16.54 -1.83
C ARG A 132 -7.94 15.45 -2.20
N ALA A 133 -8.44 14.26 -2.54
CA ALA A 133 -7.60 13.14 -2.95
C ALA A 133 -6.70 13.53 -4.13
N ILE A 134 -7.25 14.15 -5.18
CA ILE A 134 -6.48 14.65 -6.32
C ILE A 134 -5.44 15.71 -5.88
N SER A 135 -5.84 16.63 -5.00
CA SER A 135 -4.97 17.73 -4.53
C SER A 135 -3.77 17.24 -3.73
N PHE A 136 -3.82 16.06 -3.11
CA PHE A 136 -2.70 15.52 -2.34
C PHE A 136 -1.94 14.41 -3.06
N ASN A 137 -2.65 13.59 -3.86
CA ASN A 137 -2.03 12.44 -4.54
C ASN A 137 -0.90 12.84 -5.48
N PHE A 138 -0.92 14.04 -6.08
CA PHE A 138 0.17 14.44 -6.98
C PHE A 138 1.55 14.42 -6.29
N LEU A 139 1.64 14.81 -5.01
CA LEU A 139 2.88 14.74 -4.24
C LEU A 139 3.18 13.30 -3.80
N GLY A 140 2.14 12.52 -3.47
CA GLY A 140 2.30 11.10 -3.13
C GLY A 140 2.92 10.31 -4.28
N GLU A 141 2.36 10.45 -5.48
CA GLU A 141 2.85 9.81 -6.70
C GLU A 141 4.25 10.31 -7.08
N ALA A 142 4.49 11.62 -7.01
CA ALA A 142 5.82 12.19 -7.24
C ALA A 142 6.85 11.61 -6.26
N THR A 143 6.51 11.52 -4.97
CA THR A 143 7.39 10.93 -3.94
C THR A 143 7.68 9.46 -4.23
N LEU A 144 6.65 8.68 -4.61
CA LEU A 144 6.78 7.26 -4.94
C LEU A 144 7.78 7.05 -6.08
N ILE A 145 7.62 7.80 -7.17
CA ILE A 145 8.47 7.72 -8.35
C ILE A 145 9.90 8.14 -8.02
N THR A 146 10.08 9.24 -7.28
CA THR A 146 11.42 9.74 -6.91
C THR A 146 12.16 8.76 -6.01
N VAL A 147 11.49 8.12 -5.05
CA VAL A 147 12.12 7.10 -4.19
C VAL A 147 12.64 5.93 -5.02
N PHE A 148 11.80 5.38 -5.90
CA PHE A 148 12.23 4.25 -6.73
C PHE A 148 13.32 4.65 -7.72
N PHE A 149 13.30 5.87 -8.23
CA PHE A 149 14.35 6.36 -9.11
C PHE A 149 15.69 6.54 -8.39
N ALA A 150 15.68 7.09 -7.16
CA ALA A 150 16.90 7.25 -6.36
C ALA A 150 17.58 5.90 -6.11
N VAL A 151 16.78 4.89 -5.76
CA VAL A 151 17.24 3.53 -5.52
C VAL A 151 17.77 2.88 -6.81
N ALA A 152 17.06 3.04 -7.93
CA ALA A 152 17.47 2.49 -9.23
C ALA A 152 18.76 3.09 -9.80
N LEU A 153 19.11 4.34 -9.45
CA LEU A 153 20.37 4.96 -9.85
C LEU A 153 21.58 4.25 -9.24
N ILE A 154 21.45 3.79 -7.99
CA ILE A 154 22.54 3.15 -7.25
C ILE A 154 22.83 1.76 -7.81
N THR A 155 21.77 0.98 -8.05
CA THR A 155 21.90 -0.41 -8.51
C THR A 155 22.07 -0.55 -10.02
N GLY A 156 21.82 0.53 -10.77
CA GLY A 156 21.81 0.54 -12.22
C GLY A 156 20.65 -0.26 -12.84
N THR A 157 19.64 -0.64 -12.05
CA THR A 157 18.46 -1.35 -12.52
C THR A 157 17.22 -0.91 -11.75
N ASN A 158 16.04 -1.09 -12.32
CA ASN A 158 14.77 -0.80 -11.65
C ASN A 158 14.05 -2.10 -11.21
N ASN A 159 14.76 -3.23 -11.23
CA ASN A 159 14.19 -4.54 -10.93
C ASN A 159 13.97 -4.70 -9.41
N PRO A 160 12.73 -4.87 -8.94
CA PRO A 160 12.43 -4.95 -7.52
C PRO A 160 13.19 -6.02 -6.73
N TYR A 161 13.52 -7.15 -7.37
CA TYR A 161 14.21 -8.28 -6.73
C TYR A 161 15.72 -8.08 -6.65
N VAL A 162 16.29 -7.29 -7.56
CA VAL A 162 17.71 -6.92 -7.49
C VAL A 162 17.90 -5.91 -6.37
N GLU A 163 16.98 -4.95 -6.26
CA GLU A 163 16.98 -3.95 -5.20
C GLU A 163 16.87 -4.54 -3.80
N LEU A 164 15.99 -5.52 -3.63
CA LEU A 164 15.91 -6.30 -2.40
C LEU A 164 17.28 -6.89 -2.00
N LYS A 165 17.97 -7.54 -2.94
CA LYS A 165 19.28 -8.15 -2.69
C LYS A 165 20.36 -7.11 -2.44
N PHE A 166 20.29 -5.97 -3.11
CA PHE A 166 21.24 -4.88 -2.91
C PHE A 166 21.15 -4.33 -1.48
N ALA A 167 19.92 -4.15 -0.97
CA ALA A 167 19.65 -3.68 0.39
C ALA A 167 20.06 -4.68 1.49
N GLU A 168 20.38 -5.95 1.17
CA GLU A 168 20.92 -6.90 2.15
C GLU A 168 22.34 -6.56 2.58
N ASN A 169 23.10 -5.81 1.76
CA ASN A 169 24.45 -5.40 2.11
C ASN A 169 24.40 -4.27 3.16
N PRO A 170 24.99 -4.46 4.36
CA PRO A 170 24.94 -3.46 5.43
C PRO A 170 25.54 -2.10 5.05
N VAL A 171 26.50 -2.06 4.11
CA VAL A 171 27.14 -0.80 3.68
C VAL A 171 26.14 0.09 2.96
N TYR A 172 25.38 -0.47 2.01
CA TYR A 172 24.40 0.29 1.24
C TYR A 172 23.12 0.55 2.02
N TYR A 173 22.75 -0.36 2.93
CA TYR A 173 21.59 -0.19 3.81
C TYR A 173 21.75 1.00 4.79
N LEU A 174 22.98 1.25 5.26
CA LEU A 174 23.27 2.35 6.19
C LEU A 174 23.67 3.66 5.50
N ALA A 175 23.72 3.68 4.17
CA ALA A 175 24.04 4.87 3.40
C ALA A 175 22.92 5.92 3.53
N LEU A 176 23.29 7.20 3.44
CA LEU A 176 22.38 8.30 3.75
C LEU A 176 21.23 8.39 2.75
N ASP A 177 21.52 8.11 1.49
CA ASP A 177 20.55 8.01 0.41
C ASP A 177 19.44 6.99 0.71
N HIS A 178 19.78 5.79 1.17
CA HIS A 178 18.84 4.73 1.53
C HIS A 178 18.03 5.10 2.77
N VAL A 179 18.66 5.71 3.78
CA VAL A 179 17.96 6.20 4.98
C VAL A 179 16.92 7.26 4.61
N PHE A 180 17.27 8.23 3.76
CA PHE A 180 16.31 9.23 3.29
C PHE A 180 15.19 8.60 2.45
N ALA A 181 15.50 7.67 1.54
CA ALA A 181 14.49 6.94 0.78
C ALA A 181 13.52 6.19 1.70
N SER A 182 14.04 5.52 2.73
CA SER A 182 13.26 4.78 3.73
C SER A 182 12.31 5.68 4.50
N VAL A 183 12.77 6.86 4.94
CA VAL A 183 11.94 7.85 5.64
C VAL A 183 10.86 8.41 4.72
N ALA A 184 11.20 8.79 3.48
CA ALA A 184 10.25 9.31 2.50
C ALA A 184 9.17 8.27 2.16
N PHE A 185 9.57 7.02 1.91
CA PHE A 185 8.66 5.93 1.62
C PHE A 185 7.77 5.57 2.82
N PHE A 186 8.29 5.66 4.05
CA PHE A 186 7.49 5.48 5.25
C PHE A 186 6.41 6.56 5.41
N MET A 187 6.76 7.83 5.19
CA MET A 187 5.79 8.93 5.20
C MET A 187 4.73 8.74 4.11
N LEU A 188 5.14 8.36 2.91
CA LEU A 188 4.24 8.04 1.81
C LEU A 188 3.30 6.88 2.17
N TRP A 189 3.82 5.81 2.78
CA TRP A 189 3.01 4.66 3.20
C TRP A 189 1.93 5.06 4.22
N LEU A 190 2.23 5.96 5.16
CA LEU A 190 1.23 6.48 6.10
C LEU A 190 0.10 7.22 5.36
N PHE A 191 0.46 8.03 4.36
CA PHE A 191 -0.51 8.75 3.52
C PHE A 191 -1.37 7.78 2.69
N GLU A 192 -0.74 6.90 1.92
CA GLU A 192 -1.41 6.00 0.97
C GLU A 192 -2.33 4.97 1.66
N THR A 193 -2.12 4.73 2.95
CA THR A 193 -2.90 3.79 3.76
C THR A 193 -3.85 4.47 4.74
N GLY A 194 -4.01 5.80 4.65
CA GLY A 194 -4.99 6.55 5.43
C GLY A 194 -4.75 6.48 6.95
N LYS A 195 -3.49 6.41 7.39
CA LYS A 195 -3.12 6.37 8.81
C LYS A 195 -2.84 7.77 9.37
N LEU A 196 -2.83 7.89 10.69
CA LEU A 196 -2.39 9.11 11.34
C LEU A 196 -0.89 9.34 11.06
N PRO A 197 -0.45 10.60 10.98
CA PRO A 197 -1.20 11.82 11.30
C PRO A 197 -2.00 12.39 10.09
N VAL A 198 -2.00 11.73 8.94
CA VAL A 198 -2.62 12.20 7.69
C VAL A 198 -4.15 12.09 7.73
N GLU A 199 -4.65 10.87 7.92
CA GLU A 199 -6.08 10.57 7.91
C GLU A 199 -6.43 9.70 9.13
N SER A 200 -7.70 9.74 9.52
CA SER A 200 -8.24 8.87 10.56
C SER A 200 -9.57 8.34 10.07
N SER A 201 -9.72 7.02 10.02
CA SER A 201 -10.99 6.38 9.71
C SER A 201 -11.99 6.58 10.86
N GLY A 202 -13.25 6.85 10.51
CA GLY A 202 -14.34 7.00 11.49
C GLY A 202 -14.74 8.47 11.74
N LEU A 203 -15.87 8.84 11.14
CA LEU A 203 -16.72 10.00 11.47
C LEU A 203 -16.03 11.37 11.51
N ALA A 204 -15.69 11.87 10.33
CA ALA A 204 -15.57 13.31 10.06
C ALA A 204 -15.93 13.59 8.59
N GLU A 205 -17.24 13.65 8.29
CA GLU A 205 -17.79 13.78 6.93
C GLU A 205 -17.14 14.91 6.10
N MET A 206 -16.71 15.98 6.76
CA MET A 206 -16.09 17.14 6.10
C MET A 206 -14.56 17.05 5.93
N GLY A 207 -13.90 15.96 6.36
CA GLY A 207 -12.43 15.82 6.31
C GLY A 207 -11.95 14.45 5.83
N MET A 208 -12.80 13.67 5.18
CA MET A 208 -12.47 12.38 4.55
C MET A 208 -11.72 12.62 3.23
N ILE A 209 -10.75 11.75 2.94
CA ILE A 209 -9.98 11.70 1.70
C ILE A 209 -10.23 10.35 1.02
N ASP A 210 -9.64 9.24 1.47
CA ASP A 210 -9.82 7.93 0.80
C ASP A 210 -11.18 7.30 1.09
N ASP A 211 -11.72 7.46 2.31
CA ASP A 211 -13.03 6.91 2.68
C ASP A 211 -14.16 7.50 1.82
N ALA A 212 -14.01 8.75 1.37
CA ALA A 212 -15.00 9.42 0.52
C ALA A 212 -15.12 8.75 -0.87
N LEU A 213 -14.06 8.15 -1.39
CA LEU A 213 -14.06 7.47 -2.69
C LEU A 213 -14.92 6.20 -2.69
N THR A 214 -15.17 5.62 -1.51
CA THR A 214 -15.95 4.39 -1.37
C THR A 214 -17.39 4.62 -0.89
N TYR A 215 -17.77 5.88 -0.66
CA TYR A 215 -18.97 6.24 0.11
C TYR A 215 -20.28 5.80 -0.54
N GLU A 216 -20.38 5.90 -1.87
CA GLU A 216 -21.59 5.56 -2.64
C GLU A 216 -21.63 4.08 -3.05
N TYR A 217 -20.57 3.32 -2.75
CA TYR A 217 -20.50 1.91 -3.11
C TYR A 217 -21.22 1.03 -2.09
N SER A 218 -21.88 -0.02 -2.58
CA SER A 218 -22.58 -0.99 -1.76
C SER A 218 -22.37 -2.43 -2.25
N GLY A 219 -22.78 -3.39 -1.42
CA GLY A 219 -22.75 -4.82 -1.75
C GLY A 219 -21.38 -5.32 -2.21
N LYS A 220 -21.37 -6.05 -3.32
CA LYS A 220 -20.17 -6.70 -3.88
C LYS A 220 -19.12 -5.68 -4.32
N LEU A 221 -19.54 -4.54 -4.87
CA LEU A 221 -18.61 -3.52 -5.36
C LEU A 221 -17.80 -2.90 -4.22
N LEU A 222 -18.47 -2.61 -3.10
CA LEU A 222 -17.80 -2.15 -1.88
C LEU A 222 -16.85 -3.23 -1.31
N ALA A 223 -17.23 -4.51 -1.39
CA ALA A 223 -16.38 -5.60 -0.92
C ALA A 223 -15.02 -5.61 -1.67
N LEU A 224 -15.06 -5.47 -2.99
CA LEU A 224 -13.86 -5.45 -3.83
C LEU A 224 -12.98 -4.23 -3.55
N LEU A 225 -13.58 -3.04 -3.36
CA LEU A 225 -12.80 -1.84 -3.03
C LEU A 225 -12.17 -1.93 -1.64
N LYS A 226 -12.88 -2.46 -0.64
CA LYS A 226 -12.33 -2.67 0.70
C LYS A 226 -11.19 -3.69 0.68
N TRP A 227 -11.39 -4.81 -0.01
CA TRP A 227 -10.35 -5.82 -0.14
C TRP A 227 -9.13 -5.28 -0.89
N GLY A 228 -9.35 -4.53 -1.98
CA GLY A 228 -8.30 -3.83 -2.70
C GLY A 228 -7.53 -2.84 -1.83
N SER A 229 -8.19 -2.12 -0.92
CA SER A 229 -7.52 -1.23 0.04
C SER A 229 -6.62 -1.99 1.01
N TYR A 230 -7.07 -3.15 1.54
CA TYR A 230 -6.22 -4.03 2.34
C TYR A 230 -5.02 -4.53 1.54
N MET A 231 -5.23 -4.93 0.28
CA MET A 231 -4.14 -5.35 -0.60
C MET A 231 -3.16 -4.22 -0.88
N LYS A 232 -3.62 -3.01 -1.19
CA LYS A 232 -2.77 -1.82 -1.38
C LYS A 232 -1.88 -1.59 -0.16
N GLN A 233 -2.48 -1.60 1.04
CA GLN A 233 -1.73 -1.48 2.29
C GLN A 233 -0.68 -2.57 2.43
N TYR A 234 -1.04 -3.83 2.15
CA TYR A 234 -0.13 -4.97 2.25
C TYR A 234 1.00 -4.92 1.22
N LEU A 235 0.72 -4.52 -0.01
CA LEU A 235 1.72 -4.42 -1.07
C LEU A 235 2.74 -3.32 -0.74
N LEU A 236 2.29 -2.10 -0.47
CA LEU A 236 3.19 -0.98 -0.13
C LEU A 236 3.95 -1.24 1.17
N GLY A 237 3.29 -1.79 2.20
CA GLY A 237 3.96 -2.11 3.46
C GLY A 237 4.99 -3.24 3.32
N SER A 238 4.77 -4.18 2.39
CA SER A 238 5.76 -5.24 2.14
C SER A 238 6.96 -4.72 1.35
N VAL A 239 6.76 -3.78 0.41
CA VAL A 239 7.88 -3.05 -0.23
C VAL A 239 8.69 -2.30 0.82
N LEU A 240 8.01 -1.56 1.70
CA LEU A 240 8.67 -0.85 2.80
C LEU A 240 9.51 -1.82 3.66
N LEU A 241 8.93 -2.95 4.06
CA LEU A 241 9.62 -3.91 4.90
C LEU A 241 10.77 -4.61 4.19
N ASN A 242 10.58 -5.08 2.96
CA ASN A 242 11.58 -5.87 2.25
C ASN A 242 12.67 -5.01 1.61
N VAL A 243 12.40 -3.78 1.18
CA VAL A 243 13.41 -2.96 0.49
C VAL A 243 14.09 -1.98 1.44
N PHE A 244 13.31 -1.39 2.36
CA PHE A 244 13.74 -0.22 3.11
C PHE A 244 14.04 -0.49 4.59
N ILE A 245 13.24 -1.30 5.29
CA ILE A 245 13.40 -1.43 6.75
C ILE A 245 14.13 -2.73 7.14
N LEU A 246 13.69 -3.89 6.65
CA LEU A 246 14.17 -5.21 7.07
C LEU A 246 14.36 -6.13 5.84
N PRO A 247 15.37 -5.89 4.99
CA PRO A 247 15.55 -6.69 3.77
C PRO A 247 15.90 -8.16 4.03
N TRP A 248 16.38 -8.48 5.23
CA TRP A 248 16.99 -9.77 5.54
C TRP A 248 15.96 -10.86 5.87
N GLY A 249 16.44 -12.11 5.84
CA GLY A 249 15.79 -13.27 6.46
C GLY A 249 14.87 -14.08 5.55
N LEU A 250 14.54 -13.60 4.35
CA LEU A 250 13.76 -14.34 3.38
C LEU A 250 14.58 -15.50 2.80
N GLN A 251 13.92 -16.63 2.52
CA GLN A 251 14.54 -17.87 2.07
C GLN A 251 14.19 -18.16 0.61
N THR A 252 14.99 -19.00 -0.04
CA THR A 252 14.78 -19.38 -1.44
C THR A 252 14.33 -20.83 -1.58
N GLY A 253 13.56 -21.12 -2.63
CA GLY A 253 13.00 -22.43 -2.94
C GLY A 253 11.58 -22.62 -2.38
N ILE A 254 10.94 -23.74 -2.73
CA ILE A 254 9.53 -24.01 -2.37
C ILE A 254 9.31 -24.03 -0.85
N LEU A 255 10.19 -24.68 -0.10
CA LEU A 255 10.11 -24.69 1.37
C LEU A 255 10.35 -23.28 1.93
N GLY A 256 11.30 -22.54 1.34
CA GLY A 256 11.54 -21.14 1.66
C GLY A 256 10.29 -20.27 1.45
N ALA A 257 9.56 -20.45 0.35
CA ALA A 257 8.34 -19.69 0.08
C ALA A 257 7.24 -19.91 1.14
N ILE A 258 7.18 -21.10 1.77
CA ILE A 258 6.25 -21.38 2.88
C ILE A 258 6.75 -20.73 4.18
N GLU A 259 8.05 -20.84 4.45
CA GLU A 259 8.70 -20.21 5.61
C GLU A 259 8.58 -18.68 5.56
N ASP A 260 8.69 -18.11 4.36
CA ASP A 260 8.59 -16.67 4.09
C ASP A 260 7.21 -16.10 4.46
N LEU A 261 6.13 -16.89 4.40
CA LEU A 261 4.83 -16.46 4.92
C LEU A 261 4.91 -16.17 6.42
N GLY A 262 5.62 -17.00 7.18
CA GLY A 262 5.85 -16.82 8.61
C GLY A 262 6.79 -15.66 8.90
N ILE A 263 7.87 -15.52 8.13
CA ILE A 263 8.82 -14.41 8.26
C ILE A 263 8.12 -13.08 7.96
N MET A 264 7.36 -12.99 6.87
CA MET A 264 6.59 -11.81 6.52
C MET A 264 5.53 -11.49 7.57
N PHE A 265 4.91 -12.48 8.18
CA PHE A 265 4.00 -12.28 9.31
C PHE A 265 4.68 -11.56 10.48
N LEU A 266 5.89 -11.98 10.85
CA LEU A 266 6.67 -11.32 11.89
C LEU A 266 7.08 -9.89 11.49
N LYS A 267 7.59 -9.69 10.26
CA LYS A 267 7.93 -8.36 9.74
C LYS A 267 6.72 -7.41 9.76
N TRP A 268 5.55 -7.91 9.40
CA TRP A 268 4.31 -7.14 9.44
C TRP A 268 3.83 -6.82 10.85
N LEU A 269 3.98 -7.73 11.81
CA LEU A 269 3.67 -7.43 13.21
C LEU A 269 4.52 -6.27 13.74
N PHE A 270 5.79 -6.18 13.32
CA PHE A 270 6.66 -5.05 13.63
C PHE A 270 6.14 -3.73 13.02
N LEU A 271 5.77 -3.73 11.74
CA LEU A 271 5.20 -2.55 11.10
C LEU A 271 3.86 -2.13 11.72
N ILE A 272 3.01 -3.10 12.08
CA ILE A 272 1.75 -2.86 12.78
C ILE A 272 2.02 -2.25 14.15
N PHE A 273 3.01 -2.73 14.89
CA PHE A 273 3.38 -2.15 16.18
C PHE A 273 3.75 -0.66 16.02
N ILE A 274 4.59 -0.32 15.05
CA ILE A 274 4.93 1.08 14.74
C ILE A 274 3.66 1.88 14.40
N ALA A 275 2.82 1.35 13.52
CA ALA A 275 1.58 2.01 13.11
C ALA A 275 0.61 2.24 14.29
N VAL A 276 0.47 1.27 15.20
CA VAL A 276 -0.35 1.41 16.41
C VAL A 276 0.21 2.51 17.32
N VAL A 277 1.53 2.54 17.52
CA VAL A 277 2.17 3.59 18.34
C VAL A 277 1.89 4.96 17.75
N ILE A 278 2.06 5.13 16.43
CA ILE A 278 1.78 6.39 15.73
C ILE A 278 0.29 6.76 15.83
N ASP A 279 -0.61 5.83 15.52
CA ASP A 279 -2.06 6.08 15.50
C ASP A 279 -2.65 6.34 16.89
N THR A 280 -1.96 5.95 17.96
CA THR A 280 -2.43 6.19 19.34
C THR A 280 -1.71 7.35 20.03
N SER A 281 -0.58 7.82 19.50
CA SER A 281 0.21 8.93 20.07
C SER A 281 0.03 10.25 19.32
N LEU A 282 -0.25 10.20 18.01
CA LEU A 282 -0.38 11.41 17.19
C LEU A 282 -1.84 11.83 17.00
N ALA A 283 -2.04 13.15 16.88
CA ALA A 283 -3.32 13.72 16.49
C ALA A 283 -3.41 13.87 14.97
N LYS A 284 -4.64 13.87 14.45
CA LYS A 284 -4.92 14.13 13.03
C LYS A 284 -4.48 15.55 12.66
N LEU A 285 -3.75 15.69 11.56
CA LEU A 285 -3.39 16.98 10.98
C LEU A 285 -4.62 17.68 10.41
N ARG A 286 -4.56 19.01 10.39
CA ARG A 286 -5.51 19.80 9.59
C ARG A 286 -5.30 19.49 8.11
N LEU A 287 -6.40 19.51 7.34
CA LEU A 287 -6.40 19.15 5.92
C LEU A 287 -5.28 19.84 5.11
N TYR A 288 -5.07 21.14 5.30
CA TYR A 288 -4.02 21.90 4.60
C TYR A 288 -2.59 21.48 4.99
N LYS A 289 -2.39 20.89 6.17
CA LYS A 289 -1.09 20.39 6.63
C LYS A 289 -0.74 19.00 6.06
N VAL A 290 -1.70 18.32 5.44
CA VAL A 290 -1.43 17.08 4.69
C VAL A 290 -0.52 17.37 3.49
N GLN A 291 -0.74 18.49 2.80
CA GLN A 291 0.12 18.91 1.70
C GLN A 291 1.55 19.22 2.19
N ASP A 292 1.70 19.91 3.32
CA ASP A 292 3.02 20.15 3.93
C ASP A 292 3.72 18.84 4.29
N PHE A 293 3.00 17.87 4.86
CA PHE A 293 3.53 16.55 5.19
C PHE A 293 4.07 15.82 3.95
N LEU A 294 3.30 15.81 2.86
CA LEU A 294 3.74 15.21 1.59
C LEU A 294 4.85 15.99 0.90
N ALA A 295 4.87 17.31 1.02
CA ALA A 295 5.95 18.13 0.49
C ALA A 295 7.27 17.82 1.20
N VAL A 296 7.23 17.58 2.52
CA VAL A 296 8.41 17.12 3.27
C VAL A 296 8.85 15.74 2.80
N ALA A 297 7.92 14.80 2.62
CA ALA A 297 8.26 13.46 2.09
C ALA A 297 8.93 13.55 0.71
N PHE A 298 8.41 14.41 -0.17
CA PHE A 298 8.97 14.66 -1.49
C PHE A 298 10.35 15.33 -1.44
N VAL A 299 10.57 16.31 -0.55
CA VAL A 299 11.90 16.92 -0.39
C VAL A 299 12.91 15.89 0.13
N ILE A 300 12.51 15.02 1.05
CA ILE A 300 13.37 13.95 1.56
C ILE A 300 13.70 12.94 0.44
N SER A 301 12.76 12.61 -0.45
CA SER A 301 13.06 11.74 -1.58
C SER A 301 14.00 12.39 -2.60
N ILE A 302 13.90 13.71 -2.83
CA ILE A 302 14.89 14.44 -3.64
C ILE A 302 16.27 14.43 -2.97
N LEU A 303 16.34 14.59 -1.65
CA LEU A 303 17.62 14.49 -0.94
C LEU A 303 18.25 13.11 -1.14
N SER A 304 17.46 12.03 -0.99
CA SER A 304 17.92 10.68 -1.31
C SER A 304 18.53 10.59 -2.71
N LEU A 305 17.85 11.13 -3.73
CA LEU A 305 18.32 11.16 -5.11
C LEU A 305 19.61 11.97 -5.31
N ILE A 306 19.78 13.09 -4.61
CA ILE A 306 20.99 13.91 -4.71
C ILE A 306 22.17 13.16 -4.07
N PHE A 307 21.96 12.57 -2.89
CA PHE A 307 23.01 11.81 -2.20
C PHE A 307 23.40 10.55 -2.97
N SER A 308 22.45 9.87 -3.61
CA SER A 308 22.74 8.70 -4.44
C SER A 308 23.62 9.02 -5.66
N VAL A 309 23.61 10.28 -6.15
CA VAL A 309 24.54 10.72 -7.20
C VAL A 309 25.90 11.07 -6.61
N ILE A 310 25.93 11.79 -5.48
CA ILE A 310 27.18 12.27 -4.87
C ILE A 310 28.03 11.14 -4.28
N GLU A 311 27.41 10.14 -3.64
CA GLU A 311 28.15 9.07 -2.94
C GLU A 311 28.80 8.05 -3.89
N TYR A 312 28.36 8.01 -5.16
CA TYR A 312 28.76 6.96 -6.11
C TYR A 312 29.46 7.51 -7.38
N ASP A 313 29.69 8.83 -7.46
CA ASP A 313 30.60 9.49 -8.43
C ASP A 313 32.03 9.60 -7.86
#